data_AF-A0A1H6DNN9-F1
#
_entry.id   AF-A0A1H6DNN9-F1
#
_cell.length_a   1.000
_cell.length_b   1.000
_cell.length_c   1.000
_cell.angle_alpha   90.00
_cell.angle_beta   90.00
_cell.angle_gamma   90.00
#
_symmetry.space_group_name_H-M   'P 1'
#
loop_
_entity.id
_entity.type
_entity.pdbx_description
1 polymer ?
#
loop_
_entity_poly.entity_id
_entity_poly.type
_entity_poly.pdbx_seq_one_letter_code
_entity_poly.pdbx_strand_id
1 'polypeptide(L)'
;MRAAQGDFAAAVTLAERGLEHEPHEVSLRAARAACRTRLSGSSDDLQTRIGLAPQLTNASYRDVLIGYACEGPGLPPGLVARARRLNNP
;
A
#
# COMPACT_ATOMS: atom_id res chain seq x y z
N MET A 1 3.81 -8.48 15.60
CA MET A 1 4.10 -9.88 15.22
C MET A 1 5.16 -9.90 14.13
N ARG A 2 6.25 -10.66 14.31
CA ARG A 2 7.30 -10.82 13.27
C ARG A 2 6.80 -11.59 12.04
N ALA A 3 5.86 -12.51 12.22
CA ALA A 3 5.26 -13.28 11.12
C ALA A 3 4.64 -12.37 10.06
N ALA A 4 3.74 -11.46 10.46
CA ALA A 4 3.11 -10.51 9.54
C ALA A 4 4.12 -9.60 8.82
N GLN A 5 5.21 -9.18 9.48
CA GLN A 5 6.27 -8.41 8.82
C GLN A 5 6.98 -9.23 7.73
N GLY A 6 7.18 -10.52 7.96
CA GLY A 6 7.70 -11.45 6.95
C GLY A 6 6.77 -11.57 5.74
N ASP A 7 5.46 -11.65 5.97
CA ASP A 7 4.46 -11.72 4.89
C ASP A 7 4.45 -10.45 4.04
N PHE A 8 4.55 -9.27 4.65
CA PHE A 8 4.65 -8.01 3.90
C PHE A 8 5.96 -7.89 3.11
N ALA A 9 7.08 -8.36 3.65
CA ALA A 9 8.36 -8.37 2.94
C ALA A 9 8.29 -9.30 1.70
N ALA A 10 7.73 -10.50 1.86
CA ALA A 10 7.50 -11.43 0.75
C ALA A 10 6.56 -10.83 -0.31
N ALA A 11 5.48 -10.15 0.12
CA ALA A 11 4.56 -9.47 -0.78
C ALA A 11 5.24 -8.35 -1.60
N VAL A 12 6.17 -7.59 -1.00
CA VAL A 12 6.97 -6.60 -1.73
C VAL A 12 7.82 -7.27 -2.79
N THR A 13 8.54 -8.35 -2.46
CA THR A 13 9.38 -9.06 -3.41
C THR A 13 8.58 -9.66 -4.58
N LEU A 14 7.41 -10.25 -4.30
CA LEU A 14 6.54 -10.77 -5.36
C LEU A 14 6.00 -9.66 -6.25
N ALA A 15 5.59 -8.52 -5.66
CA ALA A 15 5.12 -7.38 -6.43
C ALA A 15 6.25 -6.78 -7.31
N GLU A 16 7.47 -6.70 -6.79
CA GLU A 16 8.63 -6.23 -7.56
C GLU A 16 8.91 -7.12 -8.76
N ARG A 17 8.93 -8.45 -8.58
CA ARG A 17 9.07 -9.40 -9.70
C ARG A 17 7.95 -9.27 -10.73
N GLY A 18 6.71 -9.10 -10.29
CA GLY A 18 5.59 -8.89 -11.21
C GLY A 18 5.74 -7.59 -12.01
N LEU A 19 6.25 -6.53 -11.40
CA LEU A 19 6.48 -5.22 -12.04
C LEU A 19 7.68 -5.22 -12.99
N GLU A 20 8.62 -6.17 -12.87
CA GLU A 20 9.67 -6.37 -13.89
C GLU A 20 9.05 -6.79 -15.23
N HIS A 21 7.95 -7.54 -15.20
CA HIS A 21 7.24 -8.01 -16.39
C HIS A 21 6.15 -7.04 -16.84
N GLU A 22 5.38 -6.47 -15.89
CA GLU A 22 4.27 -5.56 -16.17
C GLU A 22 4.42 -4.27 -15.33
N PRO A 23 5.29 -3.33 -15.73
CA PRO A 23 5.64 -2.15 -14.92
C PRO A 23 4.46 -1.21 -14.63
N HIS A 24 3.41 -1.29 -15.45
CA HIS A 24 2.25 -0.43 -15.36
C HIS A 24 1.07 -1.07 -14.63
N GLU A 25 1.19 -2.32 -14.16
CA GLU A 25 0.10 -3.00 -13.46
C GLU A 25 -0.19 -2.29 -12.13
N VAL A 26 -1.37 -1.68 -12.07
CA VAL A 26 -1.76 -0.75 -11.00
C VAL A 26 -1.88 -1.47 -9.66
N SER A 27 -2.38 -2.71 -9.66
CA SER A 27 -2.62 -3.50 -8.45
C SER A 27 -1.31 -3.84 -7.73
N LEU A 28 -0.28 -4.26 -8.48
CA LEU A 28 1.06 -4.58 -7.99
C LEU A 28 1.78 -3.32 -7.50
N ARG A 29 1.67 -2.20 -8.22
CA ARG A 29 2.21 -0.92 -7.76
C ARG A 29 1.57 -0.48 -6.44
N ALA A 30 0.24 -0.61 -6.33
CA ALA A 30 -0.49 -0.26 -5.13
C ALA A 30 -0.16 -1.21 -3.96
N ALA A 31 -0.07 -2.51 -4.22
CA ALA A 31 0.29 -3.51 -3.22
C ALA A 31 1.71 -3.28 -2.69
N ARG A 32 2.68 -3.05 -3.59
CA ARG A 32 4.07 -2.72 -3.24
C ARG A 32 4.14 -1.47 -2.36
N ALA A 33 3.47 -0.39 -2.76
CA ALA A 33 3.45 0.86 -2.00
C ALA A 33 2.82 0.66 -0.61
N ALA A 34 1.70 -0.05 -0.50
CA ALA A 34 1.05 -0.33 0.78
C ALA A 34 1.93 -1.18 1.72
N CYS A 35 2.54 -2.25 1.21
CA CYS A 35 3.38 -3.14 2.00
C CYS A 35 4.69 -2.44 2.44
N ARG A 36 5.32 -1.65 1.55
CA ARG A 36 6.49 -0.82 1.91
C ARG A 36 6.16 0.21 2.99
N THR A 37 5.00 0.87 2.88
CA THR A 37 4.50 1.77 3.92
C THR A 37 4.33 1.04 5.25
N ARG A 38 3.68 -0.13 5.24
CA ARG A 38 3.44 -0.96 6.43
C ARG A 38 4.72 -1.35 7.15
N LEU A 39 5.78 -1.66 6.39
CA LEU A 39 7.08 -2.09 6.90
C LEU A 39 7.92 -0.93 7.45
N SER A 40 7.98 0.19 6.71
CA SER A 40 8.97 1.25 6.96
C SER A 40 8.40 2.52 7.56
N GLY A 41 7.09 2.76 7.45
CA GLY A 41 6.51 4.06 7.77
C GLY A 41 6.71 5.13 6.69
N SER A 42 7.13 4.73 5.49
CA SER A 42 7.42 5.64 4.38
C SER A 42 6.18 6.48 3.99
N SER A 43 6.27 7.79 4.20
CA SER A 43 5.23 8.73 3.78
C SER A 43 5.11 8.84 2.27
N ASP A 44 6.21 8.65 1.53
CA ASP A 44 6.23 8.69 0.07
C ASP A 44 5.55 7.46 -0.54
N ASP A 45 5.75 6.29 0.06
CA ASP A 45 5.01 5.09 -0.32
C ASP A 45 3.51 5.23 -0.01
N LEU A 46 3.14 5.87 1.11
CA LEU A 46 1.73 6.15 1.41
C LEU A 46 1.11 7.14 0.43
N GLN A 47 1.84 8.19 0.05
CA GLN A 47 1.40 9.14 -0.97
C GLN A 47 1.23 8.46 -2.34
N THR A 48 2.16 7.60 -2.71
CA THR A 48 2.07 6.78 -3.93
C THR A 48 0.81 5.91 -3.89
N ARG A 49 0.55 5.24 -2.77
CA ARG A 49 -0.66 4.41 -2.59
C ARG A 49 -1.94 5.23 -2.71
N ILE A 50 -2.00 6.42 -2.12
CA ILE A 50 -3.12 7.37 -2.23
C ILE A 50 -3.37 7.72 -3.70
N GLY A 51 -2.31 8.06 -4.45
CA GLY A 51 -2.41 8.42 -5.87
C GLY A 51 -2.90 7.29 -6.78
N LEU A 52 -2.61 6.03 -6.41
CA LEU A 52 -3.08 4.86 -7.16
C LEU A 52 -4.51 4.43 -6.79
N ALA A 53 -5.07 4.91 -5.68
CA ALA A 53 -6.37 4.44 -5.20
C ALA A 53 -7.54 4.61 -6.20
N PRO A 54 -7.65 5.72 -6.95
CA PRO A 54 -8.71 5.89 -7.95
C PRO A 54 -8.60 4.95 -9.15
N GLN A 55 -7.42 4.37 -9.38
CA GLN A 55 -7.15 3.48 -10.52
C GLN A 55 -7.49 2.02 -10.20
N LEU A 56 -7.75 1.69 -8.93
CA LEU A 56 -8.17 0.35 -8.51
C LEU A 56 -9.68 0.22 -8.65
N THR A 57 -10.11 -0.65 -9.56
CA THR A 57 -11.53 -0.96 -9.79
C THR A 57 -12.13 -1.82 -8.67
N ASN A 58 -11.32 -2.65 -8.03
CA ASN A 58 -11.75 -3.47 -6.89
C ASN A 58 -11.72 -2.67 -5.58
N ALA A 59 -12.89 -2.21 -5.13
CA ALA A 59 -13.05 -1.42 -3.92
C ALA A 59 -12.58 -2.15 -2.66
N SER A 60 -12.95 -3.42 -2.47
CA SER A 60 -12.53 -4.20 -1.28
C SER A 60 -11.02 -4.37 -1.22
N TYR A 61 -10.38 -4.63 -2.36
CA TYR A 61 -8.93 -4.73 -2.44
C TYR A 61 -8.25 -3.39 -2.14
N ARG A 62 -8.80 -2.29 -2.67
CA ARG A 62 -8.34 -0.94 -2.35
C ARG A 62 -8.41 -0.68 -0.83
N ASP A 63 -9.50 -1.04 -0.18
CA ASP A 63 -9.69 -0.76 1.25
C ASP A 63 -8.70 -1.52 2.13
N VAL A 64 -8.46 -2.80 1.81
CA VAL A 64 -7.46 -3.64 2.48
C VAL A 64 -6.07 -3.02 2.37
N LEU A 65 -5.65 -2.60 1.17
CA LEU A 65 -4.32 -2.01 0.98
C LEU A 65 -4.16 -0.68 1.71
N ILE A 66 -5.22 0.14 1.82
CA ILE A 66 -5.18 1.37 2.64
C ILE A 66 -5.08 1.04 4.13
N GLY A 67 -5.79 0.00 4.59
CA GLY A 67 -5.70 -0.50 5.96
C GLY A 67 -4.26 -0.87 6.31
N TYR A 68 -3.60 -1.69 5.48
CA TYR A 68 -2.20 -2.05 5.67
C TYR A 68 -1.28 -0.83 5.69
N ALA A 69 -1.42 0.07 4.71
CA ALA A 69 -0.55 1.23 4.63
C ALA A 69 -0.69 2.15 5.86
N CYS A 70 -1.91 2.33 6.38
CA CYS A 70 -2.19 3.19 7.53
C CYS A 70 -1.64 2.65 8.87
N GLU A 71 -1.26 1.37 8.95
CA GLU A 71 -0.62 0.79 10.12
C GLU A 71 0.91 0.93 10.10
N GLY A 72 1.47 1.63 9.11
CA GLY A 72 2.90 1.94 9.04
C GLY A 72 3.39 2.71 10.28
N PRO A 73 4.56 2.36 10.82
CA PRO A 73 5.11 3.03 12.00
C PRO A 73 5.43 4.50 11.70
N GLY A 74 5.20 5.42 12.65
CA GLY A 74 5.66 6.81 12.55
C GLY A 74 5.00 7.66 11.46
N LEU A 75 3.90 7.21 10.86
CA LEU A 75 3.22 7.96 9.80
C LEU A 75 2.58 9.26 10.32
N PRO A 76 2.61 10.35 9.53
CA PRO A 76 1.95 11.59 9.88
C PRO A 76 0.42 11.38 10.01
N PRO A 77 -0.22 11.80 11.13
CA PRO A 77 -1.66 11.60 11.33
C PRO A 77 -2.53 12.20 10.22
N GLY A 78 -2.14 13.37 9.69
CA GLY A 78 -2.86 14.01 8.58
C GLY A 78 -2.83 13.20 7.28
N LEU A 79 -1.72 12.49 7.02
CA LEU A 79 -1.57 11.65 5.85
C LEU A 79 -2.39 10.36 5.99
N VAL A 80 -2.39 9.76 7.19
CA VAL A 80 -3.24 8.61 7.52
C VAL A 80 -4.73 8.97 7.38
N ALA A 81 -5.15 10.11 7.92
CA ALA A 81 -6.53 10.58 7.81
C ALA A 81 -6.94 10.80 6.34
N ARG A 82 -6.05 11.35 5.51
CA ARG A 82 -6.28 11.49 4.07
C ARG A 82 -6.44 10.12 3.40
N ALA A 83 -5.58 9.15 3.71
CA ALA A 83 -5.68 7.81 3.14
C ALA A 83 -7.00 7.12 3.50
N ARG A 84 -7.42 7.18 4.77
CA ARG A 84 -8.65 6.53 5.25
C ARG A 84 -9.93 7.09 4.62
N ARG A 85 -9.95 8.37 4.23
CA ARG A 85 -11.08 8.96 3.51
C ARG A 85 -11.36 8.31 2.15
N LEU A 86 -10.40 7.58 1.58
CA LEU A 86 -10.58 6.90 0.31
C LEU A 86 -11.33 5.55 0.44
N ASN A 87 -11.48 5.01 1.65
CA ASN A 87 -12.22 3.77 1.91
C ASN A 87 -13.73 3.98 2.05
N ASN A 88 -14.17 5.22 2.30
CA ASN A 88 -15.57 5.63 2.36
C ASN A 88 -15.73 6.88 1.47
N PRO A 89 -15.79 6.72 0.14
CA PRO A 89 -16.11 7.83 -0.76
C PRO A 89 -17.51 8.38 -0.52
#